data_AF-A0A1I2H165-F1
#
_entry.id   AF-A0A1I2H165-F1
#
_cell.length_a   1.000
_cell.length_b   1.000
_cell.length_c   1.000
_cell.angle_alpha   90.00
_cell.angle_beta   90.00
_cell.angle_gamma   90.00
#
_symmetry.space_group_name_H-M   'P 1'
#
loop_
_entity.id
_entity.type
_entity.pdbx_description
1 polymer ?
#
loop_
_entity_poly.entity_id
_entity_poly.type
_entity_poly.pdbx_seq_one_letter_code
_entity_poly.pdbx_strand_id
1 'polypeptide(L)'
;MKNPVSLKQIVIDFIYIKEQLAELFKNEKQYHVIIDFLIAKDYLNDDLDPPFPKVKDIEEATGLKTHTLRKLLLEMHEQIFGFANVKSLDFKKVLYHFNIHYYGSSFTFTI
;
A
#
# COMPACT_ATOMS: atom_id res chain seq x y z
N MET A 1 16.97 10.45 11.40
CA MET A 1 15.49 10.45 11.50
C MET A 1 14.96 9.78 10.24
N LYS A 2 14.20 8.69 10.35
CA LYS A 2 13.50 8.11 9.19
C LYS A 2 12.47 9.15 8.75
N ASN A 3 12.52 9.60 7.49
CA ASN A 3 11.46 10.45 6.96
C ASN A 3 10.14 9.66 7.04
N PRO A 4 9.07 10.20 7.64
CA PRO A 4 7.79 9.51 7.66
C PRO A 4 7.34 9.25 6.22
N VAL A 5 6.91 8.02 5.94
CA VAL A 5 6.40 7.64 4.62
C VAL A 5 5.24 8.56 4.26
N SER A 6 5.26 9.11 3.04
CA SER A 6 4.20 10.03 2.61
C SER A 6 2.88 9.28 2.46
N LEU A 7 1.75 9.94 2.75
CA LEU A 7 0.42 9.32 2.57
C LEU A 7 0.18 8.81 1.14
N LYS A 8 0.71 9.53 0.14
CA LYS A 8 0.66 9.10 -1.26
C LYS A 8 1.36 7.75 -1.45
N GLN A 9 2.55 7.59 -0.85
CA GLN A 9 3.30 6.34 -0.94
C GLN A 9 2.55 5.20 -0.25
N ILE A 10 1.98 5.43 0.94
CA ILE A 10 1.19 4.41 1.66
C ILE A 10 0.03 3.90 0.79
N VAL A 11 -0.70 4.81 0.13
CA VAL A 11 -1.79 4.45 -0.77
C VAL A 11 -1.30 3.59 -1.93
N ILE A 12 -0.16 3.97 -2.54
CA ILE A 12 0.45 3.18 -3.62
C ILE A 12 0.85 1.80 -3.12
N ASP A 13 1.55 1.71 -1.98
CA ASP A 13 1.98 0.44 -1.39
C ASP A 13 0.78 -0.48 -1.16
N PHE A 14 -0.30 0.07 -0.61
CA PHE A 14 -1.56 -0.65 -0.39
C PHE A 14 -2.23 -1.12 -1.67
N ILE A 15 -2.14 -0.37 -2.77
CA ILE A 15 -2.65 -0.81 -4.08
C ILE A 15 -1.88 -2.03 -4.58
N TYR A 16 -0.55 -2.06 -4.40
CA TYR A 16 0.28 -3.20 -4.78
C TYR A 16 0.00 -4.47 -3.95
N ILE A 17 -0.51 -4.32 -2.72
CA ILE A 17 -0.84 -5.45 -1.85
C ILE A 17 -2.35 -5.64 -1.64
N LYS A 18 -3.19 -5.01 -2.47
CA LYS A 18 -4.66 -4.91 -2.25
C LYS A 18 -5.35 -6.26 -2.06
N GLU A 19 -4.88 -7.29 -2.76
CA GLU A 19 -5.43 -8.65 -2.68
C GLU A 19 -5.27 -9.27 -1.29
N GLN A 20 -4.22 -8.90 -0.56
CA GLN A 20 -3.94 -9.42 0.78
C GLN A 20 -4.50 -8.53 1.89
N LEU A 21 -4.75 -7.24 1.63
CA LEU A 21 -5.24 -6.30 2.64
C LEU A 21 -6.55 -6.76 3.28
N ALA A 22 -7.50 -7.27 2.49
CA ALA A 22 -8.78 -7.75 3.01
C ALA A 22 -8.60 -8.88 4.03
N GLU A 23 -7.69 -9.82 3.77
CA GLU A 23 -7.41 -10.93 4.68
C GLU A 23 -6.63 -10.45 5.92
N LEU A 24 -5.62 -9.60 5.73
CA LEU A 24 -4.79 -9.06 6.81
C LEU A 24 -5.61 -8.29 7.84
N PHE A 25 -6.65 -7.58 7.42
CA PHE A 25 -7.47 -6.70 8.27
C PHE A 25 -8.92 -7.17 8.42
N LYS A 26 -9.21 -8.45 8.13
CA LYS A 26 -10.59 -8.98 8.12
C LYS A 26 -11.37 -8.74 9.42
N ASN A 27 -10.70 -8.74 10.57
CA ASN A 27 -11.32 -8.57 11.89
C ASN A 27 -11.43 -7.09 12.32
N GLU A 28 -10.82 -6.17 11.58
CA GLU A 28 -10.64 -4.78 11.97
C GLU A 28 -11.53 -3.86 11.13
N LYS A 29 -12.82 -3.82 11.50
CA LYS A 29 -13.88 -3.12 10.76
C LYS A 29 -13.58 -1.66 10.41
N GLN A 30 -12.78 -0.97 11.22
CA GLN A 30 -12.40 0.42 11.00
C GLN A 30 -11.59 0.63 9.71
N TYR A 31 -10.95 -0.42 9.19
CA TYR A 31 -10.16 -0.34 7.96
C TYR A 31 -10.95 -0.78 6.71
N HIS A 32 -12.09 -1.45 6.88
CA HIS A 32 -12.85 -2.02 5.76
C HIS A 32 -13.23 -0.98 4.72
N VAL A 33 -13.71 0.19 5.13
CA VAL A 33 -14.11 1.26 4.19
C VAL A 33 -12.94 1.72 3.30
N ILE A 34 -11.71 1.73 3.84
CA ILE A 34 -10.51 2.08 3.08
C ILE A 34 -10.13 0.94 2.14
N ILE A 35 -10.17 -0.30 2.63
CA ILE A 35 -9.82 -1.50 1.85
C ILE A 35 -10.80 -1.69 0.68
N ASP A 36 -12.09 -1.54 0.94
CA ASP A 36 -13.15 -1.64 -0.06
C ASP A 36 -12.93 -0.64 -1.19
N PHE A 37 -12.56 0.60 -0.86
CA PHE A 37 -12.19 1.61 -1.87
C PHE A 37 -10.99 1.16 -2.72
N LEU A 38 -9.93 0.65 -2.09
CA LEU A 38 -8.69 0.27 -2.78
C LEU A 38 -8.88 -0.95 -3.70
N ILE A 39 -9.81 -1.85 -3.35
CA ILE A 39 -10.13 -3.06 -4.14
C ILE A 39 -11.16 -2.75 -5.24
N ALA A 40 -11.99 -1.71 -5.08
CA ALA A 40 -13.09 -1.39 -6.00
C ALA A 40 -12.65 -1.09 -7.44
N LYS A 41 -11.38 -0.70 -7.66
CA LYS A 41 -10.84 -0.40 -8.98
C LYS A 41 -9.53 -1.15 -9.22
N ASP A 42 -9.33 -1.51 -10.48
CA ASP A 42 -8.06 -2.12 -10.90
C ASP A 42 -7.01 -1.06 -11.27
N TYR A 43 -6.38 -0.49 -10.25
CA TYR A 43 -5.36 0.56 -10.40
C TYR A 43 -4.05 0.09 -11.07
N LEU A 44 -3.85 -1.21 -11.26
CA LEU A 44 -2.64 -1.79 -11.84
C LEU A 44 -2.90 -2.38 -13.23
N ASN A 45 -4.00 -1.97 -13.86
CA ASN A 45 -4.35 -2.41 -15.21
C ASN A 45 -3.51 -1.64 -16.24
N ASP A 46 -2.50 -2.31 -16.80
CA ASP A 46 -1.57 -1.74 -17.79
C ASP A 46 -2.25 -1.24 -19.07
N ASP A 47 -3.39 -1.81 -19.46
CA ASP A 47 -4.13 -1.40 -20.66
C ASP A 47 -4.88 -0.07 -20.46
N LEU A 48 -5.26 0.23 -19.22
CA LEU A 48 -6.07 1.40 -18.86
C LEU A 48 -5.26 2.54 -18.23
N ASP A 49 -4.05 2.24 -17.73
CA ASP A 49 -3.15 3.15 -16.99
C ASP A 49 -3.91 4.15 -16.08
N PRO A 50 -4.78 3.66 -15.18
CA PRO A 50 -5.60 4.54 -14.38
C PRO A 50 -4.73 5.31 -13.39
N PRO A 51 -4.97 6.62 -13.19
CA PRO A 51 -4.20 7.38 -12.23
C PRO A 51 -4.41 6.83 -10.81
N PHE A 52 -3.31 6.71 -10.06
CA PHE A 52 -3.39 6.40 -8.64
C PHE A 52 -4.29 7.40 -7.90
N PRO A 53 -5.14 6.91 -6.97
CA PRO A 53 -6.06 7.77 -6.25
C PRO A 53 -5.30 8.73 -5.34
N LYS A 54 -5.80 9.95 -5.26
CA LYS A 54 -5.33 10.94 -4.29
C LYS A 54 -5.99 10.65 -2.94
N VAL A 55 -5.36 11.12 -1.87
CA VAL A 55 -5.93 11.03 -0.51
C VAL A 55 -7.33 11.68 -0.44
N LYS A 56 -7.57 12.75 -1.21
CA LYS A 56 -8.88 13.39 -1.31
C LYS A 56 -9.95 12.48 -1.91
N ASP A 57 -9.60 11.68 -2.92
CA ASP A 57 -10.55 10.77 -3.57
C ASP A 57 -11.01 9.69 -2.58
N ILE A 58 -10.09 9.22 -1.73
CA ILE A 58 -10.38 8.30 -0.63
C ILE A 58 -11.26 9.00 0.43
N GLU A 59 -10.95 10.25 0.77
CA GLU A 59 -11.72 11.03 1.74
C GLU A 59 -13.20 11.15 1.30
N GLU A 60 -13.41 11.55 0.04
CA GLU A 60 -14.74 11.73 -0.55
C GLU A 60 -15.51 10.41 -0.63
N ALA A 61 -14.84 9.32 -1.01
CA ALA A 61 -15.49 8.02 -1.15
C ALA A 61 -15.80 7.33 0.19
N THR A 62 -14.92 7.50 1.18
CA THR A 62 -15.07 6.84 2.50
C THR A 62 -15.86 7.67 3.51
N GLY A 63 -16.01 8.98 3.26
CA GLY A 63 -16.63 9.92 4.21
C GLY A 63 -15.81 10.16 5.49
N LEU A 64 -14.58 9.62 5.56
CA LEU A 64 -13.68 9.81 6.69
C LEU A 64 -13.12 11.23 6.66
N LYS A 65 -12.97 11.89 7.82
CA LYS A 65 -12.26 13.18 7.89
C LYS A 65 -10.77 12.96 7.58
N THR A 66 -10.12 13.92 6.90
CA THR A 66 -8.67 13.86 6.56
C THR A 66 -7.77 13.37 7.71
N HIS A 67 -7.97 13.90 8.92
CA HIS A 67 -7.16 13.51 10.09
C HIS A 67 -7.33 12.03 10.47
N THR A 68 -8.58 11.55 10.46
CA THR A 68 -8.90 10.15 10.75
C THR A 68 -8.35 9.23 9.69
N LEU A 69 -8.53 9.57 8.41
CA LEU A 69 -7.99 8.81 7.29
C LEU A 69 -6.46 8.71 7.38
N ARG A 70 -5.77 9.83 7.63
CA ARG A 70 -4.32 9.87 7.82
C ARG A 70 -3.87 8.94 8.94
N LYS A 71 -4.55 8.98 10.08
CA LYS A 71 -4.24 8.12 11.23
C LYS A 71 -4.40 6.64 10.87
N LEU A 72 -5.52 6.26 10.27
CA LEU A 72 -5.80 4.87 9.90
C LEU A 72 -4.80 4.33 8.88
N LEU A 73 -4.46 5.12 7.84
CA LEU A 73 -3.46 4.74 6.84
C LEU A 73 -2.09 4.50 7.46
N LEU A 74 -1.66 5.38 8.38
CA LEU A 74 -0.37 5.23 9.07
C LEU A 74 -0.36 4.00 9.98
N GLU A 75 -1.43 3.77 10.73
CA GLU A 75 -1.56 2.58 11.59
C GLU A 75 -1.52 1.28 10.79
N MET A 76 -2.27 1.19 9.69
CA MET A 76 -2.22 0.03 8.80
C MET A 76 -0.81 -0.18 8.24
N HIS A 77 -0.16 0.90 7.80
CA HIS A 77 1.17 0.82 7.21
C HIS A 77 2.21 0.35 8.23
N GLU A 78 2.16 0.86 9.46
CA GLU A 78 3.05 0.43 10.54
C GLU A 78 2.82 -1.04 10.93
N GLN A 79 1.58 -1.52 10.90
CA GLN A 79 1.30 -2.93 11.23
C GLN A 79 1.88 -3.92 10.21
N ILE A 80 2.04 -3.51 8.95
CA ILE A 80 2.56 -4.36 7.86
C ILE A 80 4.08 -4.17 7.68
N PHE A 81 4.52 -2.91 7.60
CA PHE A 81 5.88 -2.52 7.21
C PHE A 81 6.72 -1.94 8.36
N GLY A 82 6.12 -1.80 9.55
CA GLY A 82 6.81 -1.35 10.74
C GLY A 82 7.90 -2.32 11.19
N PHE A 83 8.85 -1.84 11.99
CA PHE A 83 9.97 -2.67 12.44
C PHE A 83 9.53 -3.86 13.31
N ALA A 84 8.46 -3.67 14.09
CA ALA A 84 7.84 -4.69 14.93
C ALA A 84 6.56 -5.26 14.28
N ASN A 85 6.48 -5.25 12.94
CA ASN A 85 5.27 -5.61 12.19
C ASN A 85 4.59 -6.85 12.76
N VAL A 86 3.29 -6.70 13.02
CA VAL A 86 2.42 -7.75 13.59
C VAL A 86 1.62 -8.47 12.52
N LYS A 87 1.62 -7.95 11.28
CA LYS A 87 0.96 -8.55 10.12
C LYS A 87 2.02 -8.84 9.06
N SER A 88 1.98 -10.05 8.51
CA SER A 88 2.95 -10.52 7.50
C SER A 88 2.26 -10.76 6.17
N LEU A 89 2.84 -10.22 5.10
CA LEU A 89 2.43 -10.52 3.73
C LEU A 89 2.89 -11.93 3.35
N ASP A 90 2.03 -12.64 2.63
CA ASP A 90 2.31 -13.99 2.11
C ASP A 90 2.12 -14.03 0.59
N PHE A 91 3.23 -14.20 -0.13
CA PHE A 91 3.25 -14.24 -1.59
C PHE A 91 3.54 -15.66 -2.06
N LYS A 92 2.53 -16.31 -2.67
CA LYS A 92 2.65 -17.72 -3.13
C LYS A 92 3.57 -17.91 -4.33
N LYS A 93 3.73 -16.87 -5.15
CA LYS A 93 4.61 -16.84 -6.32
C LYS A 93 5.45 -15.58 -6.22
N VAL A 94 6.76 -15.74 -6.08
CA VAL A 94 7.68 -14.63 -5.85
C VAL A 94 8.72 -14.61 -6.96
N LEU A 95 9.01 -13.41 -7.44
CA LEU A 95 10.11 -13.12 -8.34
C LEU A 95 10.90 -11.98 -7.71
N TYR A 96 12.17 -12.21 -7.39
CA TYR A 96 12.99 -11.23 -6.70
C TYR A 96 13.78 -10.40 -7.72
N HIS A 97 13.52 -9.09 -7.75
CA HIS A 97 14.31 -8.13 -8.52
C HIS A 97 15.28 -7.40 -7.60
N PHE A 98 16.57 -7.65 -7.76
CA PHE A 98 17.60 -6.92 -7.05
C PHE A 98 18.15 -5.83 -7.96
N ASN A 99 18.06 -4.58 -7.51
CA ASN A 99 18.66 -3.44 -8.20
C ASN A 99 19.84 -2.93 -7.37
N ILE A 100 21.05 -3.13 -7.87
CA ILE A 100 22.29 -2.68 -7.23
C ILE A 100 22.85 -1.53 -8.02
N HIS A 101 23.05 -0.40 -7.35
CA HIS A 101 23.80 0.74 -7.90
C HIS A 101 25.18 0.79 -7.26
N TYR A 102 26.24 0.67 -8.07
CA TYR A 102 27.62 0.64 -7.61
C TYR A 102 28.52 1.40 -8.57
N TYR A 103 29.24 2.43 -8.07
CA TYR A 103 30.13 3.30 -8.86
C TYR A 103 29.52 3.79 -10.18
N GLY A 104 28.30 4.31 -10.13
CA GLY A 104 27.60 4.85 -11.31
C GLY A 104 27.06 3.79 -12.28
N SER A 105 27.31 2.51 -12.01
CA SER A 105 26.73 1.39 -12.76
C SER A 105 25.49 0.86 -12.05
N SER A 106 24.46 0.54 -12.83
CA SER A 106 23.23 -0.09 -12.35
C SER A 106 23.16 -1.52 -12.85
N PHE A 107 22.97 -2.46 -11.93
CA PHE A 107 22.81 -3.88 -12.23
C PHE A 107 21.44 -4.35 -11.73
N THR A 108 20.75 -5.11 -12.57
CA THR A 108 19.49 -5.77 -12.21
C THR A 108 19.65 -7.26 -12.41
N PHE A 109 19.33 -8.05 -11.39
CA PHE A 109 19.25 -9.50 -11.50
C PHE A 109 17.93 -9.99 -10.91
N THR A 110 17.39 -11.03 -11.55
CA THR A 110 16.12 -11.63 -11.23
C THR A 110 16.35 -13.06 -10.77
N ILE A 111 15.82 -13.44 -9.61
CA ILE A 111 15.90 -14.79 -9.03
C ILE A 111 14.50 -15.29 -8.71
#